data_AF-A0AAW2S4E0-F1
#
_entry.id   AF-A0AAW2S4E0-F1
#
_cell.length_a   1.000
_cell.length_b   1.000
_cell.length_c   1.000
_cell.angle_alpha   90.00
_cell.angle_beta   90.00
_cell.angle_gamma   90.00
#
_symmetry.space_group_name_H-M   'P 1'
#
loop_
_entity.id
_entity.type
_entity.pdbx_description
1 polymer ?
#
loop_
_entity_poly.entity_id
_entity_poly.type
_entity_poly.pdbx_seq_one_letter_code
_entity_poly.pdbx_strand_id
1 'polypeptide(L)'
;MNLETSQTVFVGPYLNEESRKRFNADYNFFNVGLMKLPIDLPGFAFRNARLAVQRLVDTLAGCAEESEKRMKSGEEPTCLIDFWMQDNLRELSEKPYEYSYKEIGGHLFDFLFAAQDASTSSLLWAVAYLDSSMFLRR
;
A
#
# COMPACT_ATOMS: atom_id res chain seq x y z
N MET A 1 11.51 2.68 -6.23
CA MET A 1 11.38 3.62 -5.08
C MET A 1 11.25 2.82 -3.79
N ASN A 2 11.58 3.37 -2.62
CA ASN A 2 11.59 2.57 -1.38
C ASN A 2 10.13 2.25 -0.96
N LEU A 3 9.69 1.01 -1.17
CA LEU A 3 8.39 0.49 -0.75
C LEU A 3 8.14 0.74 0.75
N GLU A 4 9.20 0.75 1.54
CA GLU A 4 9.18 1.07 2.96
C GLU A 4 8.69 2.50 3.24
N THR A 5 9.05 3.49 2.41
CA THR A 5 8.59 4.87 2.58
C THR A 5 7.08 4.94 2.41
N SER A 6 6.53 4.30 1.38
CA SER A 6 5.08 4.22 1.17
C SER A 6 4.39 3.51 2.34
N GLN A 7 4.93 2.38 2.79
CA GLN A 7 4.41 1.65 3.96
C GLN A 7 4.37 2.55 5.21
N THR A 8 5.43 3.30 5.48
CA THR A 8 5.49 4.19 6.64
C THR A 8 4.52 5.35 6.56
N VAL A 9 4.35 5.96 5.38
CA VAL A 9 3.36 7.04 5.20
C VAL A 9 1.92 6.51 5.30
N PHE A 10 1.67 5.31 4.78
CA PHE A 10 0.31 4.78 4.67
C PHE A 10 -0.18 4.13 5.97
N VAL A 11 0.64 3.26 6.56
CA VAL A 11 0.26 2.43 7.71
C VAL A 11 1.21 2.56 8.90
N GLY A 12 2.22 3.43 8.80
CA GLY A 12 3.04 3.88 9.94
C GLY A 12 3.51 2.76 10.87
N PRO A 13 3.20 2.84 12.18
CA PRO A 13 3.69 1.90 13.19
C PRO A 13 2.97 0.54 13.16
N TYR A 14 1.85 0.42 12.44
CA TYR A 14 1.03 -0.81 12.46
C TYR A 14 1.62 -1.94 11.62
N LEU A 15 2.63 -1.63 10.79
CA LEU A 15 3.36 -2.63 10.03
C LEU A 15 4.74 -2.84 10.65
N ASN A 16 4.86 -3.86 11.51
CA ASN A 16 6.11 -4.22 12.18
C ASN A 16 7.17 -4.77 11.18
N GLU A 17 8.42 -4.88 11.63
CA GLU A 17 9.56 -5.26 10.77
C GLU A 17 9.38 -6.63 10.09
N GLU A 18 8.84 -7.62 10.81
CA GLU A 18 8.59 -8.96 10.24
C GLU A 18 7.50 -8.92 9.17
N SER A 19 6.39 -8.24 9.46
CA SER A 19 5.30 -8.02 8.51
C SER A 19 5.76 -7.25 7.29
N ARG A 20 6.67 -6.26 7.43
CA ARG A 20 7.29 -5.55 6.30
C ARG A 20 8.06 -6.48 5.39
N LYS A 21 8.87 -7.41 5.94
CA LYS A 21 9.62 -8.38 5.13
C LYS A 21 8.70 -9.28 4.31
N ARG A 22 7.63 -9.78 4.94
CA ARG A 22 6.61 -10.61 4.27
C ARG A 22 5.85 -9.81 3.21
N PHE A 23 5.44 -8.60 3.55
CA PHE A 23 4.78 -7.67 2.63
C PHE A 23 5.65 -7.41 1.39
N ASN A 24 6.94 -7.17 1.56
CA ASN A 24 7.86 -6.95 0.44
C ASN A 24 7.98 -8.18 -0.48
N ALA A 25 8.01 -9.38 0.10
CA ALA A 25 8.03 -10.63 -0.68
C ALA A 25 6.72 -10.80 -1.49
N ASP A 26 5.58 -10.55 -0.87
CA ASP A 26 4.27 -10.64 -1.52
C ASP A 26 4.09 -9.55 -2.60
N TYR A 27 4.55 -8.34 -2.33
CA TYR A 27 4.54 -7.24 -3.31
C TYR A 27 5.39 -7.59 -4.53
N ASN A 28 6.52 -8.29 -4.34
CA ASN A 28 7.33 -8.79 -5.45
C ASN A 28 6.60 -9.87 -6.27
N PHE A 29 5.91 -10.81 -5.62
CA PHE A 29 5.07 -11.78 -6.34
C PHE A 29 3.99 -11.10 -7.17
N PHE A 30 3.34 -10.07 -6.61
CA PHE A 30 2.38 -9.24 -7.32
C PHE A 30 3.00 -8.59 -8.57
N ASN A 31 4.13 -7.86 -8.43
CA ASN A 31 4.81 -7.21 -9.55
C ASN A 31 5.19 -8.20 -10.67
N VAL A 32 5.69 -9.39 -10.30
CA VAL A 32 6.07 -10.42 -11.25
C VAL A 32 4.86 -10.96 -12.02
N GLY A 33 3.72 -11.16 -11.35
CA GLY A 33 2.52 -11.71 -11.98
C GLY A 33 1.65 -10.69 -12.71
N LEU A 34 1.77 -9.39 -12.40
CA LEU A 34 0.99 -8.32 -13.04
C LEU A 34 1.15 -8.28 -14.56
N MET A 35 2.35 -8.58 -15.06
CA MET A 35 2.67 -8.56 -16.49
C MET A 35 2.56 -9.94 -17.17
N LYS A 36 1.95 -10.93 -16.50
CA LYS A 36 1.86 -12.31 -16.99
C LYS A 36 0.46 -12.62 -17.50
N LEU A 37 0.33 -13.65 -18.33
CA LEU A 37 -0.98 -14.12 -18.78
C LEU A 37 -1.86 -14.46 -17.56
N PRO A 38 -3.14 -14.05 -17.55
CA PRO A 38 -4.04 -14.22 -16.42
C PRO A 38 -4.57 -15.66 -16.29
N ILE A 39 -3.64 -16.61 -16.10
CA ILE A 39 -3.93 -18.04 -15.98
C ILE A 39 -3.77 -18.45 -14.52
N ASP A 40 -4.88 -18.79 -13.87
CA ASP A 40 -4.92 -19.20 -12.47
C ASP A 40 -4.76 -20.72 -12.30
N LEU A 41 -3.54 -21.21 -12.49
CA LEU A 41 -3.17 -22.60 -12.27
C LEU A 41 -1.96 -22.73 -11.34
N PRO A 42 -1.81 -23.83 -10.58
CA PRO A 42 -0.63 -24.07 -9.75
C PRO A 42 0.67 -23.93 -10.53
N GLY A 43 1.64 -23.19 -9.97
CA GLY A 43 2.93 -22.92 -10.61
C GLY A 43 2.94 -21.70 -11.54
N PHE A 44 1.78 -21.13 -11.89
CA PHE A 44 1.72 -19.91 -12.72
C PHE A 44 1.97 -18.66 -11.88
N ALA A 45 2.72 -17.72 -12.44
CA ALA A 45 3.03 -16.45 -11.80
C ALA A 45 1.78 -15.62 -11.46
N PHE A 46 0.74 -15.67 -12.31
CA PHE A 46 -0.53 -14.99 -12.03
C PHE A 46 -1.23 -15.53 -10.77
N ARG A 47 -1.28 -16.85 -10.59
CA ARG A 47 -1.82 -17.45 -9.37
C ARG A 47 -1.04 -17.02 -8.13
N ASN A 48 0.29 -17.02 -8.21
CA ASN A 48 1.13 -16.58 -7.10
C ASN A 48 0.90 -15.10 -6.75
N ALA A 49 0.75 -14.24 -7.75
CA ALA A 49 0.39 -12.84 -7.57
C ALA A 49 -0.98 -12.66 -6.93
N ARG A 50 -2.02 -13.36 -7.41
CA ARG A 50 -3.37 -13.30 -6.83
C ARG A 50 -3.36 -13.67 -5.35
N LEU A 51 -2.66 -14.76 -4.99
CA LEU A 51 -2.55 -15.19 -3.59
C LEU A 51 -1.73 -14.21 -2.76
N ALA A 52 -0.70 -13.58 -3.35
CA ALA A 52 0.07 -12.55 -2.68
C ALA A 52 -0.76 -11.29 -2.41
N VAL A 53 -1.57 -10.83 -3.38
CA VAL A 53 -2.51 -9.71 -3.20
C VAL A 53 -3.47 -9.99 -2.04
N GLN A 54 -4.01 -11.21 -1.94
CA GLN A 54 -4.87 -11.57 -0.81
C GLN A 54 -4.15 -11.38 0.53
N ARG A 55 -2.90 -11.83 0.66
CA ARG A 55 -2.10 -11.65 1.89
C ARG A 55 -1.73 -10.19 2.17
N LEU A 56 -1.45 -9.41 1.13
CA LEU A 56 -1.19 -7.97 1.24
C LEU A 56 -2.41 -7.25 1.82
N VAL A 57 -3.59 -7.52 1.25
CA VAL A 57 -4.87 -6.95 1.71
C VAL A 57 -5.16 -7.36 3.16
N ASP A 58 -4.99 -8.63 3.50
CA ASP A 58 -5.23 -9.11 4.88
C ASP A 58 -4.26 -8.45 5.88
N THR A 59 -3.02 -8.21 5.47
CA THR A 59 -2.03 -7.49 6.30
C THR A 59 -2.46 -6.04 6.54
N LEU A 60 -2.91 -5.34 5.48
CA LEU A 60 -3.36 -3.95 5.58
C LEU A 60 -4.68 -3.81 6.34
N ALA A 61 -5.57 -4.80 6.24
CA ALA A 61 -6.78 -4.88 7.05
C ALA A 61 -6.45 -4.96 8.54
N GLY A 62 -5.45 -5.76 8.93
CA GLY A 62 -4.95 -5.78 10.30
C GLY A 62 -4.38 -4.42 10.75
N CYS A 63 -3.67 -3.72 9.87
CA CYS A 63 -3.21 -2.35 10.17
C CYS A 63 -4.38 -1.37 10.39
N ALA A 64 -5.45 -1.49 9.61
CA ALA A 64 -6.65 -0.66 9.77
C ALA A 64 -7.36 -0.93 11.11
N GLU A 65 -7.48 -2.20 11.50
CA GLU A 65 -8.05 -2.58 12.79
C GLU A 65 -7.25 -1.99 13.97
N GLU A 66 -5.92 -2.11 13.95
CA GLU A 66 -5.07 -1.55 15.00
C GLU A 66 -5.09 -0.02 15.02
N SER A 67 -5.14 0.63 13.84
CA SER A 67 -5.31 2.07 13.74
C SER A 67 -6.65 2.53 14.34
N GLU A 68 -7.75 1.84 14.07
CA GLU A 68 -9.04 2.20 14.66
C GLU A 68 -9.03 2.10 16.19
N LYS A 69 -8.41 1.05 16.76
CA LYS A 69 -8.26 0.92 18.22
C LYS A 69 -7.49 2.10 18.80
N ARG A 70 -6.41 2.53 18.14
CA ARG A 70 -5.57 3.67 18.55
C ARG A 70 -6.29 5.02 18.37
N MET A 71 -7.10 5.18 17.32
CA MET A 71 -7.88 6.41 17.14
C MET A 71 -9.03 6.49 18.14
N LYS A 72 -9.64 5.35 18.53
CA LYS A 72 -10.64 5.29 19.60
C LYS A 72 -10.10 5.65 20.98
N SER A 73 -8.81 5.41 21.26
CA SER A 73 -8.18 5.86 22.51
C SER A 73 -7.89 7.36 22.53
N GLY A 74 -8.17 8.09 21.44
CA GLY A 74 -7.97 9.54 21.35
C GLY A 74 -6.53 9.94 21.10
N GLU A 75 -5.69 9.04 20.60
CA GLU A 75 -4.32 9.36 20.21
C GLU A 75 -4.27 10.14 18.90
N GLU A 76 -3.20 10.93 18.72
CA GLU A 76 -3.02 11.75 17.53
C GLU A 76 -2.66 10.89 16.29
N PRO A 77 -3.22 11.22 15.12
CA PRO A 77 -2.95 10.53 13.87
C PRO A 77 -1.51 10.78 13.38
N THR A 78 -0.88 9.73 12.85
CA THR A 78 0.54 9.76 12.44
C THR A 78 0.79 9.28 11.01
N CYS A 79 -0.20 8.63 10.39
CA CYS A 79 -0.10 8.06 9.06
C CYS A 79 -1.47 8.11 8.37
N LEU A 80 -1.53 7.81 7.06
CA LEU A 80 -2.75 7.92 6.26
C LEU A 80 -3.93 7.16 6.87
N ILE A 81 -3.70 5.92 7.31
CA ILE A 81 -4.78 5.10 7.87
C ILE A 81 -5.32 5.67 9.19
N ASP A 82 -4.50 6.38 9.98
CA ASP A 82 -4.97 7.07 11.19
C ASP A 82 -5.93 8.20 10.84
N PHE A 83 -5.55 9.05 9.88
CA PHE A 83 -6.43 10.14 9.44
C PHE A 83 -7.74 9.60 8.88
N TRP A 84 -7.69 8.49 8.14
CA TRP A 84 -8.89 7.82 7.64
C TRP A 84 -9.74 7.26 8.80
N MET A 85 -9.14 6.53 9.76
CA MET A 85 -9.90 5.97 10.89
C MET A 85 -10.48 7.07 11.79
N GLN A 86 -9.74 8.16 12.02
CA GLN A 86 -10.25 9.30 12.78
C GLN A 86 -11.48 9.92 12.12
N ASP A 87 -11.46 10.09 10.80
CA ASP A 87 -12.60 10.62 10.05
C ASP A 87 -13.78 9.67 10.07
N ASN A 88 -13.54 8.37 9.87
CA ASN A 88 -14.56 7.32 9.96
C ASN A 88 -15.24 7.30 11.33
N LEU A 89 -14.48 7.42 12.43
CA LEU A 89 -15.03 7.45 13.78
C LEU A 89 -15.86 8.70 14.05
N ARG A 90 -15.47 9.84 13.46
CA ARG A 90 -16.27 11.07 13.51
C ARG A 90 -17.59 10.89 12.78
N GLU A 91 -17.56 10.35 11.56
CA GLU A 91 -18.77 10.09 10.77
C GLU A 91 -19.67 9.01 11.36
N LEU A 92 -19.10 8.04 12.09
CA LEU A 92 -19.86 6.98 12.79
C LEU A 92 -20.91 7.55 13.75
N SER A 93 -20.62 8.72 14.32
CA SER A 93 -21.53 9.41 15.23
C SER A 93 -22.79 9.95 14.52
N GLU A 94 -22.71 10.11 13.19
CA GLU A 94 -23.78 10.63 12.33
C GLU A 94 -24.45 9.53 11.49
N LYS A 95 -23.69 8.53 11.02
CA LYS A 95 -24.19 7.40 10.21
C LYS A 95 -23.42 6.11 10.48
N PRO A 96 -24.06 4.92 10.34
CA PRO A 96 -23.37 3.64 10.49
C PRO A 96 -22.25 3.45 9.46
N TYR A 97 -21.19 2.76 9.90
CA TYR A 97 -20.03 2.43 9.08
C TYR A 97 -20.38 1.58 7.86
N GLU A 98 -19.80 1.89 6.70
CA GLU A 98 -20.13 1.20 5.45
C GLU A 98 -19.08 0.17 5.00
N TYR A 99 -17.80 0.33 5.39
CA TYR A 99 -16.71 -0.52 4.89
C TYR A 99 -16.23 -1.56 5.91
N SER A 100 -15.84 -2.74 5.45
CA SER A 100 -15.08 -3.71 6.24
C SER A 100 -13.58 -3.38 6.23
N TYR A 101 -12.83 -3.83 7.24
CA TYR A 101 -11.36 -3.70 7.23
C TYR A 101 -10.70 -4.30 6.00
N LYS A 102 -11.30 -5.35 5.43
CA LYS A 102 -10.81 -5.99 4.22
C LYS A 102 -10.94 -5.08 3.00
N GLU A 103 -12.04 -4.34 2.89
CA GLU A 103 -12.24 -3.35 1.83
C GLU A 103 -11.27 -2.19 1.97
N ILE A 104 -11.09 -1.68 3.19
CA ILE A 104 -10.08 -0.66 3.49
C ILE A 104 -8.67 -1.16 3.13
N GLY A 105 -8.34 -2.40 3.49
CA GLY A 105 -7.07 -3.03 3.13
C GLY A 105 -6.87 -3.13 1.62
N GLY A 106 -7.94 -3.39 0.87
CA GLY A 106 -7.97 -3.33 -0.61
C GLY A 106 -7.65 -1.94 -1.13
N HIS A 107 -8.37 -0.92 -0.65
CA HIS A 107 -8.14 0.47 -1.06
C HIS A 107 -6.74 0.98 -0.70
N LEU A 108 -6.24 0.63 0.49
CA LEU A 108 -4.87 0.93 0.88
C LEU A 108 -3.86 0.31 -0.08
N PHE A 109 -4.08 -0.94 -0.50
CA PHE A 109 -3.21 -1.60 -1.47
C PHE A 109 -3.26 -0.90 -2.83
N ASP A 110 -4.44 -0.55 -3.33
CA ASP A 110 -4.61 0.15 -4.60
C ASP A 110 -3.90 1.51 -4.60
N PHE A 111 -4.08 2.30 -3.55
CA PHE A 111 -3.40 3.59 -3.41
C PHE A 111 -1.89 3.45 -3.25
N LEU A 112 -1.42 2.46 -2.49
CA LEU A 112 0.01 2.20 -2.31
C LEU A 112 0.65 1.79 -3.64
N PHE A 113 0.00 0.92 -4.40
CA PHE A 113 0.45 0.50 -5.72
C PHE A 113 0.50 1.68 -6.69
N ALA A 114 -0.58 2.46 -6.79
CA ALA A 114 -0.64 3.64 -7.64
C ALA A 114 0.44 4.67 -7.29
N ALA A 115 0.65 4.93 -6.00
CA ALA A 115 1.68 5.85 -5.54
C ALA A 115 3.09 5.38 -5.92
N GLN A 116 3.38 4.08 -5.82
CA GLN A 116 4.67 3.50 -6.20
C GLN A 116 4.93 3.62 -7.70
N ASP A 117 3.94 3.27 -8.53
CA ASP A 117 4.08 3.27 -9.99
C ASP A 117 4.25 4.70 -10.53
N ALA A 118 3.41 5.63 -10.06
CA ALA A 118 3.47 7.04 -10.46
C ALA A 118 4.77 7.71 -10.00
N SER A 119 5.17 7.51 -8.74
CA SER A 119 6.35 8.16 -8.19
C SER A 119 7.64 7.59 -8.78
N THR A 120 7.71 6.27 -9.01
CA THR A 120 8.89 5.65 -9.65
C THR A 120 9.05 6.15 -11.09
N SER A 121 7.95 6.24 -11.83
CA SER A 121 7.95 6.76 -13.20
C SER A 121 8.35 8.23 -13.26
N SER A 122 7.78 9.08 -12.40
CA SER A 122 8.08 10.52 -12.39
C SER A 122 9.55 10.80 -12.05
N LEU A 123 10.10 10.08 -11.06
CA LEU A 123 11.50 10.20 -10.68
C LEU A 123 12.43 9.74 -11.81
N LEU A 124 12.11 8.62 -12.48
CA LEU A 124 12.88 8.12 -13.62
C LEU A 124 12.96 9.19 -14.72
N TRP A 125 11.83 9.76 -15.12
CA TRP A 125 11.78 10.79 -16.15
C TRP A 125 12.52 12.06 -15.73
N ALA A 126 12.36 12.52 -14.48
CA ALA A 126 13.07 13.69 -13.99
C ALA A 126 14.59 13.51 -14.08
N VAL A 127 15.11 12.35 -13.66
CA VAL A 127 16.55 12.03 -13.73
C VAL A 127 17.03 11.92 -15.18
N ALA A 128 16.27 11.24 -16.05
CA ALA A 128 16.61 11.12 -17.47
C ALA A 128 16.67 12.49 -18.17
N TYR A 129 15.71 13.38 -17.88
CA TYR A 129 15.72 14.74 -18.44
C TYR A 129 16.90 15.57 -17.91
N LEU A 130 17.21 15.50 -16.62
CA LEU A 130 18.36 16.19 -16.03
C LEU A 130 19.66 15.75 -16.70
N ASP A 131 19.87 14.44 -16.85
CA ASP A 131 21.07 13.88 -17.50
C ASP A 131 21.20 14.36 -18.96
N SER A 132 20.13 14.22 -19.75
CA SER A 132 20.14 14.66 -21.16
C SER A 132 20.43 16.16 -21.31
N SER A 133 19.94 17.00 -20.39
CA SER A 133 20.16 18.45 -20.41
C SER A 133 21.59 18.85 -20.03
N MET A 134 22.29 18.05 -19.22
CA MET A 134 23.70 18.26 -18.89
C MET A 134 24.62 17.92 -20.07
N PHE A 135 24.26 16.88 -20.86
CA PHE A 135 24.99 16.53 -22.08
C PHE A 135 24.77 17.52 -23.23
N LEU A 136 23.58 18.09 -23.37
CA LEU A 136 23.27 19.11 -24.40
C LEU A 136 23.88 20.50 -24.13
N ARG A 137 24.43 20.73 -22.93
CA ARG A 137 25.09 21.98 -22.53
C ARG A 137 26.62 21.93 -22.60
N ARG A 138 27.20 20.85 -23.14
CA ARG A 138 28.61 20.75 -23.53
C ARG A 138 28.73 20.79 -25.05
#